data_AF-A0A2T0VQM4-F1
#
_entry.id   AF-A0A2T0VQM4-F1
#
_cell.length_a   1.000
_cell.length_b   1.000
_cell.length_c   1.000
_cell.angle_alpha   90.00
_cell.angle_beta   90.00
_cell.angle_gamma   90.00
#
_symmetry.space_group_name_H-M   'P 1'
#
loop_
_entity.id
_entity.type
_entity.pdbx_description
1 polymer ?
#
loop_
_entity_poly.entity_id
_entity_poly.type
_entity_poly.pdbx_seq_one_letter_code
_entity_poly.pdbx_strand_id
1 'polypeptide(L)'
;MMRKERLIVPLVVGLALLWGIAQYLSGVLFERELARALDDLAARGELAVKRSDVDRGWLESRGTLHLTPRFGQAWHLELPYMARHGVISTRIDGELRPHFGPGDQRLFGDALPSTPPTWQARYRTLGATLEGHLELAPFIVSQAGRELDFRGGRITFGGVYGDWRLQARLAPWRLSDGPVTLEAGPTTLESRYAYTEGAYHFSQQDLLKVERLGWHQPDLELEAHGLVLHSRTVLDEQELRVESELTLDRLVTAEQVLLAGRVALELSRVNADALRSVLAVLRDEAARGDAAQDGRELLARLEPQLLAMLQDSPRLDIHAIALDSPMLGLDARGDGALFFDSRRLEELSLAALGDPDEQASEQARWRARLYGDLTWHQVPKVVALWLGLPLDTQDLEVDVVRGRVRINGRPLPPALERLQ
;
A
#
# COMPACT_ATOMS: atom_id res chain seq x y z
N MET A 1 32.62 43.51 49.27
CA MET A 1 32.45 42.39 48.32
C MET A 1 31.31 41.48 48.82
N MET A 2 30.07 41.82 48.47
CA MET A 2 28.84 41.03 48.67
C MET A 2 28.07 41.21 47.35
N ARG A 3 27.47 40.23 46.68
CA ARG A 3 27.29 38.81 46.94
C ARG A 3 26.88 38.22 45.57
N LYS A 4 27.83 37.91 44.67
CA LYS A 4 27.53 37.28 43.37
C LYS A 4 26.77 35.94 43.58
N GLU A 5 27.03 35.29 44.71
CA GLU A 5 26.31 34.12 45.21
C GLU A 5 24.81 34.34 45.50
N ARG A 6 24.37 35.57 45.85
CA ARG A 6 22.94 35.89 46.07
C ARG A 6 22.13 35.93 44.77
N LEU A 7 22.78 36.10 43.61
CA LEU A 7 22.13 36.12 42.29
C LEU A 7 22.13 34.74 41.63
N ILE A 8 23.09 33.88 41.97
CA ILE A 8 23.17 32.51 41.44
C ILE A 8 21.96 31.68 41.90
N VAL A 9 21.59 31.76 43.18
CA VAL A 9 20.45 31.00 43.71
C VAL A 9 19.12 31.35 43.02
N PRO A 10 18.67 32.62 42.92
CA PRO A 10 17.44 32.97 42.22
C PRO A 10 17.52 32.73 40.71
N LEU A 11 18.71 32.83 40.10
CA LEU A 11 18.91 32.46 38.69
C LEU A 11 18.73 30.95 38.48
N VAL A 12 19.33 30.12 39.33
CA VAL A 12 19.22 28.65 39.28
C VAL A 12 17.78 28.21 39.58
N VAL A 13 17.12 28.84 40.56
CA VAL A 13 15.70 28.58 40.87
C VAL A 13 14.81 29.00 39.70
N GLY A 14 15.07 30.16 39.08
CA GLY A 14 14.35 30.61 37.88
C GLY A 14 14.56 29.66 36.69
N LEU A 15 15.79 29.18 36.48
CA LEU A 15 16.12 28.22 35.43
C LEU A 15 15.46 26.86 35.68
N ALA A 16 15.42 26.40 36.93
CA ALA A 16 14.77 25.15 37.33
C ALA A 16 13.24 25.23 37.19
N LEU A 17 12.63 26.37 37.52
CA LEU A 17 11.20 26.63 37.28
C LEU A 17 10.89 26.65 35.79
N LEU A 18 11.69 27.36 34.99
CA LEU A 18 11.49 27.44 33.54
C LEU A 18 11.70 26.09 32.86
N TRP A 19 12.71 25.33 33.30
CA TRP A 19 12.92 23.94 32.92
C TRP A 19 11.71 23.07 33.29
N GLY A 20 11.19 23.20 34.51
CA GLY A 20 10.05 22.43 34.97
C GLY A 20 8.74 22.74 34.26
N ILE A 21 8.48 24.00 33.94
CA ILE A 21 7.34 24.45 33.13
C ILE A 21 7.46 23.92 31.70
N ALA A 22 8.64 24.07 31.08
CA ALA A 22 8.88 23.57 29.73
C ALA A 22 8.73 22.05 29.65
N GLN A 23 9.20 21.33 30.66
CA GLN A 23 9.04 19.89 30.82
C GLN A 23 7.58 19.48 30.95
N TYR A 24 6.80 20.18 31.79
CA TYR A 24 5.37 19.93 31.95
C TYR A 24 4.58 20.19 30.66
N LEU A 25 4.87 21.32 30.00
CA LEU A 25 4.27 21.66 28.70
C LEU A 25 4.60 20.62 27.63
N SER A 26 5.83 20.09 27.60
CA SER A 26 6.25 19.03 26.68
C SER A 26 5.42 17.75 26.86
N GLY A 27 5.19 17.32 28.11
CA GLY A 27 4.32 16.18 28.40
C GLY A 27 2.87 16.40 27.98
N VAL A 28 2.29 17.56 28.30
CA VAL A 28 0.91 17.91 27.90
C VAL A 28 0.76 18.00 26.37
N LEU A 29 1.73 18.60 25.68
CA LEU A 29 1.72 18.71 24.23
C LEU A 29 1.88 17.35 23.56
N PHE A 30 2.75 16.49 24.09
CA PHE A 30 2.86 15.10 23.64
C PHE A 30 1.54 14.35 23.78
N GLU A 31 0.90 14.38 24.95
CA GLU A 31 -0.37 13.67 25.18
C GLU A 31 -1.49 14.20 24.27
N ARG A 32 -1.54 15.51 24.05
CA ARG A 32 -2.50 16.14 23.12
C ARG A 32 -2.24 15.75 21.67
N GLU A 33 -0.97 15.63 21.26
CA GLU A 33 -0.60 15.25 19.90
C GLU A 33 -0.78 13.75 19.66
N LEU A 34 -0.45 12.92 20.64
CA LEU A 34 -0.73 11.48 20.63
C LEU A 34 -2.23 11.23 20.52
N ALA A 35 -3.05 11.89 21.34
CA ALA A 35 -4.51 11.79 21.23
C ALA A 35 -4.99 12.19 19.83
N ARG A 36 -4.54 13.33 19.30
CA ARG A 36 -4.90 13.77 17.94
C ARG A 36 -4.44 12.79 16.85
N ALA A 37 -3.24 12.23 16.96
CA ALA A 37 -2.75 11.23 16.01
C ALA A 37 -3.53 9.91 16.08
N LEU A 38 -3.94 9.48 17.28
CA LEU A 38 -4.77 8.28 17.46
C LEU A 38 -6.21 8.52 16.98
N ASP A 39 -6.77 9.70 17.22
CA ASP A 39 -8.08 10.10 16.70
C ASP A 39 -8.06 10.18 15.17
N ASP A 40 -6.99 10.71 14.58
CA ASP A 40 -6.79 10.75 13.13
C ASP A 40 -6.63 9.33 12.55
N LEU A 41 -5.83 8.47 13.21
CA LEU A 41 -5.69 7.07 12.82
C LEU A 41 -7.02 6.31 12.91
N ALA A 42 -7.80 6.55 13.97
CA ALA A 42 -9.13 6.00 14.12
C ALA A 42 -10.12 6.57 13.09
N ALA A 43 -9.97 7.84 12.70
CA ALA A 43 -10.80 8.51 11.71
C ALA A 43 -10.54 8.00 10.27
N ARG A 44 -9.38 7.39 10.00
CA ARG A 44 -9.07 6.73 8.73
C ARG A 44 -9.83 5.41 8.50
N GLY A 45 -10.54 4.91 9.51
CA GLY A 45 -11.57 3.88 9.34
C GLY A 45 -11.09 2.42 9.28
N GLU A 46 -9.78 2.17 9.17
CA GLU A 46 -9.27 0.79 9.04
C GLU A 46 -9.08 0.07 10.39
N LEU A 47 -8.78 0.84 11.45
CA LEU A 47 -8.35 0.30 12.75
C LEU A 47 -9.14 0.90 13.91
N ALA A 48 -9.54 0.04 14.86
CA ALA A 48 -10.03 0.47 16.16
C ALA A 48 -8.83 0.63 17.07
N VAL A 49 -8.70 1.85 17.62
CA VAL A 49 -7.58 2.26 18.44
C VAL A 49 -8.09 2.44 19.85
N LYS A 50 -7.60 1.64 20.78
CA LYS A 50 -7.87 1.80 22.21
C LYS A 50 -6.57 2.03 22.95
N ARG A 51 -6.61 2.82 24.01
CA ARG A 51 -5.45 3.06 24.88
C ARG A 51 -5.82 2.62 26.29
N SER A 52 -5.00 1.74 26.87
CA SER A 52 -5.18 1.17 28.20
C SER A 52 -3.93 1.39 29.06
N ASP A 53 -4.01 1.04 30.35
CA ASP A 53 -2.89 1.07 31.31
C ASP A 53 -2.12 2.40 31.33
N VAL A 54 -2.86 3.49 31.18
CA VAL A 54 -2.28 4.82 31.01
C VAL A 54 -1.83 5.39 32.35
N ASP A 55 -0.54 5.65 32.45
CA ASP A 55 0.06 6.38 33.56
C ASP A 55 0.69 7.66 33.01
N ARG A 56 0.19 8.81 33.48
CA ARG A 56 0.60 10.14 33.00
C ARG A 56 1.48 10.79 34.05
N GLY A 57 2.78 10.58 33.95
CA GLY A 57 3.78 11.26 34.78
C GLY A 57 4.35 12.52 34.11
N TRP A 58 5.05 13.32 34.92
CA TRP A 58 5.70 14.55 34.46
C TRP A 58 7.01 14.29 33.70
N LEU A 59 7.79 13.29 34.14
CA LEU A 59 9.04 12.89 33.48
C LEU A 59 8.85 11.74 32.50
N GLU A 60 7.86 10.89 32.78
CA GLU A 60 7.61 9.67 32.03
C GLU A 60 6.11 9.42 31.96
N SER A 61 5.60 9.09 30.77
CA SER A 61 4.27 8.52 30.59
C SER A 61 4.39 7.14 29.97
N ARG A 62 3.47 6.24 30.32
CA ARG A 62 3.42 4.88 29.78
C ARG A 62 1.99 4.48 29.50
N GLY A 63 1.84 3.44 28.69
CA GLY A 63 0.53 2.84 28.41
C GLY A 63 0.64 1.84 27.28
N THR A 64 -0.50 1.27 26.93
CA THR A 64 -0.59 0.28 25.87
C THR A 64 -1.58 0.76 24.83
N LEU A 65 -1.15 0.83 23.57
CA LEU A 65 -2.03 1.02 22.44
C LEU A 65 -2.50 -0.35 21.95
N HIS A 66 -3.79 -0.48 21.72
CA HIS A 66 -4.40 -1.66 21.14
C HIS A 66 -4.96 -1.27 19.79
N LEU A 67 -4.45 -1.91 18.75
CA LEU A 67 -4.93 -1.78 17.38
C LEU A 67 -5.63 -3.09 17.01
N THR A 68 -6.92 -3.01 16.75
CA THR A 68 -7.69 -4.13 16.24
C THR A 68 -8.25 -3.77 14.87
N PRO A 69 -8.23 -4.67 13.88
CA PRO A 69 -8.91 -4.45 12.62
C PRO A 69 -10.40 -4.28 12.90
N ARG A 70 -11.03 -3.34 12.20
CA ARG A 70 -12.48 -3.18 12.30
C ARG A 70 -13.24 -4.12 11.38
N PHE A 71 -12.56 -4.66 10.37
CA PHE A 71 -13.09 -5.59 9.38
C PHE A 71 -12.18 -6.83 9.27
N GLY A 72 -12.78 -8.02 9.11
CA GLY A 72 -12.04 -9.25 8.79
C GLY A 72 -11.51 -10.02 10.01
N GLN A 73 -10.52 -10.89 9.77
CA GLN A 73 -10.02 -11.85 10.75
C GLN A 73 -9.43 -11.18 12.00
N ALA A 74 -9.66 -11.80 13.15
CA ALA A 74 -9.22 -11.37 14.47
C ALA A 74 -7.68 -11.40 14.62
N TRP A 75 -7.01 -10.35 14.14
CA TRP A 75 -5.69 -9.98 14.65
C TRP A 75 -5.85 -8.86 15.66
N HIS A 76 -4.91 -8.76 16.59
CA HIS A 76 -4.88 -7.70 17.59
C HIS A 76 -3.43 -7.31 17.80
N LEU A 77 -3.13 -6.02 17.86
CA LEU A 77 -1.76 -5.56 18.03
C LEU A 77 -1.67 -4.70 19.29
N GLU A 78 -0.90 -5.18 20.25
CA GLU A 78 -0.53 -4.42 21.43
C GLU A 78 0.79 -3.71 21.18
N LEU A 79 0.79 -2.39 21.40
CA LEU A 79 1.98 -1.56 21.40
C LEU A 79 2.14 -0.91 22.79
N PRO A 80 2.70 -1.64 23.76
CA PRO A 80 3.17 -1.02 24.99
C PRO A 80 4.23 0.02 24.65
N TYR A 81 4.11 1.21 25.24
CA TYR A 81 5.05 2.31 25.06
C TYR A 81 5.43 2.94 26.39
N MET A 82 6.63 3.49 26.41
CA MET A 82 7.17 4.32 27.48
C MET A 82 7.73 5.59 26.85
N ALA A 83 7.11 6.73 27.17
CA ALA A 83 7.46 8.05 26.70
C ALA A 83 8.20 8.82 27.81
N ARG A 84 9.49 9.06 27.61
CA ARG A 84 10.32 9.88 28.49
C ARG A 84 10.32 11.32 27.99
N HIS A 85 9.71 12.20 28.77
CA HIS A 85 9.59 13.61 28.44
C HIS A 85 10.93 14.31 28.67
N GLY A 86 11.28 15.20 27.76
CA GLY A 86 12.36 16.16 27.90
C GLY A 86 11.85 17.56 27.55
N VAL A 87 12.68 18.57 27.79
CA VAL A 87 12.33 19.99 27.62
C VAL A 87 11.88 20.31 26.19
N ILE A 88 12.56 19.74 25.19
CA ILE A 88 12.37 20.04 23.76
C ILE A 88 11.93 18.82 22.95
N SER A 89 12.01 17.62 23.54
CA SER A 89 11.69 16.37 22.85
C SER A 89 11.25 15.31 23.84
N THR A 90 10.32 14.46 23.41
CA THR A 90 9.91 13.25 24.12
C THR A 90 10.46 12.03 23.37
N ARG A 91 11.19 11.15 24.05
CA ARG A 91 11.61 9.85 23.51
C ARG A 91 10.58 8.80 23.85
N ILE A 92 10.21 7.97 22.91
CA ILE A 92 9.23 6.91 23.07
C ILE A 92 9.93 5.61 22.69
N ASP A 93 9.84 4.60 23.54
CA ASP A 93 10.39 3.28 23.25
C ASP A 93 9.27 2.26 23.53
N GLY A 94 9.21 1.17 22.75
CA GLY A 94 8.18 0.14 22.91
C GLY A 94 8.46 -1.15 22.14
N GLU A 95 7.52 -2.08 22.25
CA GLU A 95 7.55 -3.38 21.58
C GLU A 95 6.28 -3.55 20.73
N LEU A 96 6.36 -4.31 19.65
CA LEU A 96 5.19 -4.75 18.89
C LEU A 96 4.82 -6.16 19.35
N ARG A 97 3.61 -6.33 19.85
CA ARG A 97 3.07 -7.64 20.25
C ARG A 97 1.83 -7.90 19.41
N PRO A 98 1.98 -8.46 18.19
CA PRO A 98 0.85 -8.91 17.40
C PRO A 98 0.31 -10.22 17.97
N HIS A 99 -0.99 -10.34 17.94
CA HIS A 99 -1.80 -11.48 18.30
C HIS A 99 -2.65 -11.88 17.10
N PHE A 100 -2.96 -13.17 16.98
CA PHE A 100 -3.74 -13.68 15.87
C PHE A 100 -4.66 -14.82 16.28
N GLY A 101 -5.72 -14.98 15.48
CA GLY A 101 -6.69 -16.05 15.61
C GLY A 101 -7.70 -15.83 16.75
N PRO A 102 -8.77 -16.64 16.79
CA PRO A 102 -9.84 -16.50 17.78
C PRO A 102 -9.39 -16.77 19.22
N GLY A 103 -8.22 -17.37 19.42
CA GLY A 103 -7.63 -17.64 20.73
C GLY A 103 -6.66 -16.56 21.23
N ASP A 104 -6.52 -15.43 20.52
CA ASP A 104 -5.65 -14.30 20.89
C ASP A 104 -4.18 -14.69 21.17
N GLN A 105 -3.64 -15.62 20.36
CA GLN A 105 -2.29 -16.16 20.54
C GLN A 105 -1.25 -15.13 20.10
N ARG A 106 -0.16 -14.97 20.87
CA ARG A 106 0.92 -14.04 20.50
C ARG A 106 1.71 -14.59 19.34
N LEU A 107 1.94 -13.76 18.33
CA LEU A 107 2.73 -14.14 17.17
C LEU A 107 4.18 -14.41 17.57
N PHE A 108 4.82 -13.51 18.31
CA PHE A 108 6.18 -13.69 18.80
C PHE A 108 6.17 -14.30 20.20
N GLY A 109 6.91 -15.39 20.39
CA GLY A 109 6.98 -16.17 21.63
C GLY A 109 6.13 -17.44 21.59
N ASP A 110 4.83 -17.33 21.24
CA ASP A 110 3.94 -18.49 21.24
C ASP A 110 3.96 -19.22 19.88
N ALA A 111 3.70 -18.49 18.78
CA ALA A 111 3.65 -19.08 17.44
C ALA A 111 5.00 -19.05 16.70
N LEU A 112 5.80 -17.99 16.92
CA LEU A 112 7.13 -17.83 16.37
C LEU A 112 8.17 -17.89 17.49
N PRO A 113 9.22 -18.71 17.38
CA PRO A 113 10.33 -18.72 18.32
C PRO A 113 11.28 -17.53 18.08
N SER A 114 10.74 -16.31 18.04
CA SER A 114 11.48 -15.07 17.83
C SER A 114 11.09 -14.02 18.88
N THR A 115 11.99 -13.08 19.12
CA THR A 115 11.72 -11.92 19.97
C THR A 115 10.74 -10.95 19.28
N PRO A 116 9.87 -10.28 20.06
CA PRO A 116 9.01 -9.23 19.54
C PRO A 116 9.83 -8.08 18.93
N PRO A 117 9.40 -7.50 17.79
CA PRO A 117 10.02 -6.32 17.21
C PRO A 117 10.00 -5.15 18.21
N THR A 118 11.08 -4.38 18.24
CA THR A 118 11.19 -3.18 19.08
C THR A 118 11.11 -1.94 18.21
N TRP A 119 10.50 -0.89 18.75
CA TRP A 119 10.41 0.40 18.08
C TRP A 119 10.82 1.53 19.01
N GLN A 120 11.35 2.58 18.41
CA GLN A 120 11.70 3.80 19.11
C GLN A 120 11.25 4.99 18.28
N ALA A 121 10.75 6.01 18.94
CA ALA A 121 10.41 7.27 18.32
C ALA A 121 10.88 8.45 19.16
N ARG A 122 10.94 9.61 18.53
CA ARG A 122 11.26 10.89 19.13
C ARG A 122 10.29 11.92 18.58
N TYR A 123 9.51 12.49 19.48
CA TYR A 123 8.67 13.64 19.20
C TYR A 123 9.41 14.90 19.59
N ARG A 124 9.62 15.83 18.65
CA ARG A 124 10.20 17.15 18.94
C ARG A 124 9.08 18.16 19.09
N THR A 125 8.99 18.76 20.27
CA THR A 125 7.91 19.69 20.64
C THR A 125 8.00 20.98 19.82
N LEU A 126 9.22 21.45 19.56
CA LEU A 126 9.50 22.56 18.64
C LEU A 126 9.43 22.03 17.20
N GLY A 127 8.29 22.24 16.54
CA GLY A 127 8.03 21.82 15.16
C GLY A 127 7.06 20.65 15.01
N ALA A 128 6.60 20.04 16.11
CA ALA A 128 5.65 18.92 16.11
C ALA A 128 6.05 17.76 15.20
N THR A 129 7.35 17.48 15.11
CA THR A 129 7.89 16.43 14.25
C THR A 129 8.01 15.12 15.02
N LEU A 130 7.49 14.03 14.46
CA LEU A 130 7.74 12.67 14.95
C LEU A 130 8.78 12.00 14.04
N GLU A 131 9.78 11.37 14.62
CA GLU A 131 10.76 10.54 13.92
C GLU A 131 10.84 9.19 14.64
N GLY A 132 10.82 8.08 13.95
CA GLY A 132 10.89 6.77 14.58
C GLY A 132 11.45 5.68 13.69
N HIS A 133 11.78 4.57 14.30
CA HIS A 133 12.21 3.36 13.62
C HIS A 133 11.68 2.12 14.33
N LEU A 134 11.50 1.06 13.55
CA LEU A 134 11.07 -0.27 13.94
C LEU A 134 12.10 -1.25 13.41
N GLU A 135 12.64 -2.10 14.27
CA GLU A 135 13.55 -3.19 13.92
C GLU A 135 12.76 -4.50 13.91
N LEU A 136 12.78 -5.18 12.76
CA LEU A 136 12.15 -6.48 12.55
C LEU A 136 13.21 -7.57 12.73
N ALA A 137 13.00 -8.44 13.72
CA ALA A 137 13.87 -9.58 13.97
C ALA A 137 13.69 -10.66 12.89
N PRO A 138 14.75 -11.43 12.57
CA PRO A 138 14.63 -12.58 11.69
C PRO A 138 13.79 -13.69 12.35
N PHE A 139 13.01 -14.41 11.56
CA PHE A 139 12.24 -15.56 12.04
C PHE A 139 12.05 -16.57 10.90
N ILE A 140 11.77 -17.82 11.30
CA ILE A 140 11.34 -18.88 10.39
C ILE A 140 9.98 -19.36 10.88
N VAL A 141 9.01 -19.43 9.98
CA VAL A 141 7.68 -19.95 10.27
C VAL A 141 7.33 -21.04 9.28
N SER A 142 6.83 -22.16 9.81
CA SER A 142 6.40 -23.29 8.98
C SER A 142 4.93 -23.60 9.27
N GLN A 143 4.07 -23.54 8.25
CA GLN A 143 2.64 -23.81 8.35
C GLN A 143 2.16 -24.65 7.17
N ALA A 144 1.52 -25.78 7.43
CA ALA A 144 0.91 -26.64 6.41
C ALA A 144 1.85 -27.00 5.24
N GLY A 145 3.14 -27.23 5.51
CA GLY A 145 4.15 -27.57 4.49
C GLY A 145 4.78 -26.35 3.78
N ARG A 146 4.33 -25.14 4.10
CA ARG A 146 4.95 -23.88 3.68
C ARG A 146 5.93 -23.39 4.73
N GLU A 147 7.07 -22.90 4.30
CA GLU A 147 8.09 -22.31 5.17
C GLU A 147 8.45 -20.92 4.68
N LEU A 148 8.36 -19.92 5.55
CA LEU A 148 8.86 -18.57 5.31
C LEU A 148 10.08 -18.34 6.20
N ASP A 149 11.23 -18.15 5.56
CA ASP A 149 12.48 -17.68 6.16
C ASP A 149 12.62 -16.17 5.90
N PHE A 150 12.43 -15.38 6.95
CA PHE A 150 12.53 -13.92 6.92
C PHE A 150 13.78 -13.47 7.67
N ARG A 151 14.68 -12.74 7.00
CA ARG A 151 15.98 -12.34 7.56
C ARG A 151 15.97 -11.00 8.31
N GLY A 152 14.80 -10.44 8.57
CA GLY A 152 14.65 -9.18 9.31
C GLY A 152 14.50 -7.96 8.40
N GLY A 153 14.51 -6.79 9.02
CA GLY A 153 14.36 -5.52 8.30
C GLY A 153 14.27 -4.33 9.24
N ARG A 154 14.28 -3.13 8.66
CA ARG A 154 14.15 -1.88 9.38
C ARG A 154 13.13 -1.00 8.68
N ILE A 155 12.20 -0.45 9.45
CA ILE A 155 11.29 0.58 8.99
C ILE A 155 11.64 1.87 9.71
N THR A 156 11.77 2.96 8.97
CA THR A 156 11.94 4.30 9.51
C THR A 156 10.76 5.13 9.06
N PHE A 157 10.22 5.96 9.95
CA PHE A 157 9.10 6.83 9.64
C PHE A 157 9.34 8.18 10.27
N GLY A 158 8.79 9.22 9.68
CA GLY A 158 8.78 10.52 10.33
C GLY A 158 8.12 11.59 9.51
N GLY A 159 7.80 12.69 10.16
CA GLY A 159 7.05 13.76 9.54
C GLY A 159 6.35 14.65 10.55
N VAL A 160 5.43 15.43 10.02
CA VAL A 160 4.53 16.28 10.78
C VAL A 160 3.09 15.83 10.48
N TYR A 161 2.14 16.28 11.28
CA TYR A 161 0.74 16.09 10.96
C TYR A 161 0.44 16.61 9.53
N GLY A 162 -0.15 15.78 8.68
CA GLY A 162 -0.40 16.09 7.27
C GLY A 162 0.75 15.80 6.28
N ASP A 163 1.97 15.45 6.70
CA ASP A 163 3.08 15.07 5.78
C ASP A 163 4.02 14.06 6.45
N TRP A 164 3.92 12.81 6.01
CA TRP A 164 4.64 11.66 6.51
C TRP A 164 5.60 11.09 5.47
N ARG A 165 6.75 10.61 5.94
CA ARG A 165 7.71 9.84 5.17
C ARG A 165 7.89 8.48 5.84
N LEU A 166 7.99 7.44 5.02
CA LEU A 166 8.25 6.07 5.41
C LEU A 166 9.39 5.56 4.53
N GLN A 167 10.35 4.87 5.13
CA GLN A 167 11.34 4.10 4.42
C GLN A 167 11.49 2.74 5.10
N ALA A 168 11.10 1.68 4.41
CA ALA A 168 11.29 0.30 4.83
C ALA A 168 12.43 -0.32 4.03
N ARG A 169 13.33 -1.02 4.71
CA ARG A 169 14.38 -1.86 4.11
C ARG A 169 14.22 -3.26 4.68
N LEU A 170 13.89 -4.22 3.84
CA LEU A 170 13.76 -5.61 4.21
C LEU A 170 15.00 -6.37 3.75
N ALA A 171 15.53 -7.21 4.63
CA ALA A 171 16.55 -8.18 4.26
C ALA A 171 15.92 -9.25 3.32
N PRO A 172 16.75 -10.04 2.63
CA PRO A 172 16.24 -11.12 1.80
C PRO A 172 15.31 -12.06 2.56
N TRP A 173 14.32 -12.60 1.88
CA TRP A 173 13.42 -13.60 2.44
C TRP A 173 13.11 -14.70 1.42
N ARG A 174 12.74 -15.86 1.92
CA ARG A 174 12.45 -17.05 1.12
C ARG A 174 11.14 -17.68 1.60
N LEU A 175 10.21 -17.87 0.68
CA LEU A 175 9.00 -18.65 0.88
C LEU A 175 9.12 -19.95 0.10
N SER A 176 9.02 -21.08 0.79
CA SER A 176 9.05 -22.41 0.20
C SER A 176 7.67 -23.07 0.38
N ASP A 177 7.10 -23.62 -0.69
CA ASP A 177 5.85 -24.39 -0.69
C ASP A 177 6.10 -25.71 -1.43
N GLY A 178 6.46 -26.76 -0.70
CA GLY A 178 6.89 -28.03 -1.28
C GLY A 178 8.10 -27.85 -2.23
N PRO A 179 7.99 -28.20 -3.52
CA PRO A 179 9.08 -28.04 -4.49
C PRO A 179 9.19 -26.62 -5.06
N VAL A 180 8.26 -25.71 -4.74
CA VAL A 180 8.24 -24.34 -5.25
C VAL A 180 8.92 -23.42 -4.24
N THR A 181 9.78 -22.54 -4.71
CA THR A 181 10.44 -21.53 -3.88
C THR A 181 10.34 -20.15 -4.52
N LEU A 182 9.88 -19.17 -3.75
CA LEU A 182 9.96 -17.75 -4.06
C LEU A 182 11.01 -17.10 -3.16
N GLU A 183 12.03 -16.49 -3.75
CA GLU A 183 13.06 -15.74 -3.05
C GLU A 183 12.98 -14.27 -3.43
N ALA A 184 12.95 -13.37 -2.45
CA ALA A 184 13.14 -11.95 -2.69
C ALA A 184 14.47 -11.51 -2.07
N GLY A 185 15.29 -10.81 -2.86
CA GLY A 185 16.48 -10.12 -2.39
C GLY A 185 16.14 -8.90 -1.52
N PRO A 186 17.14 -8.06 -1.20
CA PRO A 186 16.92 -6.84 -0.46
C PRO A 186 15.84 -5.98 -1.13
N THR A 187 14.88 -5.55 -0.32
CA THR A 187 13.73 -4.77 -0.79
C THR A 187 13.70 -3.44 -0.07
N THR A 188 13.57 -2.34 -0.82
CA THR A 188 13.42 -1.00 -0.27
C THR A 188 12.09 -0.42 -0.71
N LEU A 189 11.30 0.08 0.24
CA LEU A 189 10.10 0.88 -0.02
C LEU A 189 10.34 2.27 0.56
N GLU A 190 10.23 3.29 -0.27
CA GLU A 190 10.19 4.69 0.15
C GLU A 190 8.80 5.22 -0.16
N SER A 191 8.16 5.86 0.80
CA SER A 191 6.84 6.44 0.64
C SER A 191 6.79 7.82 1.27
N ARG A 192 6.15 8.77 0.60
CA ARG A 192 5.77 10.05 1.18
C ARG A 192 4.29 10.25 1.01
N TYR A 193 3.59 10.48 2.11
CA TYR A 193 2.16 10.67 2.17
C TYR A 193 1.84 12.03 2.76
N ALA A 194 1.24 12.92 1.98
CA ALA A 194 0.80 14.23 2.43
C ALA A 194 -0.71 14.36 2.25
N TYR A 195 -1.39 14.98 3.21
CA TYR A 195 -2.85 15.11 3.22
C TYR A 195 -3.32 16.37 3.95
N THR A 196 -4.52 16.84 3.61
CA THR A 196 -5.23 17.90 4.34
C THR A 196 -6.20 17.29 5.35
N GLU A 197 -6.79 18.13 6.20
CA GLU A 197 -7.81 17.69 7.17
C GLU A 197 -8.90 16.82 6.51
N GLY A 198 -9.24 15.71 7.17
CA GLY A 198 -10.21 14.73 6.66
C GLY A 198 -9.78 13.98 5.40
N ALA A 199 -8.49 14.04 5.01
CA ALA A 199 -7.95 13.49 3.77
C ALA A 199 -8.66 14.01 2.51
N TYR A 200 -9.15 15.25 2.55
CA TYR A 200 -9.83 15.87 1.40
C TYR A 200 -8.88 16.06 0.22
N HIS A 201 -7.66 16.54 0.42
CA HIS A 201 -6.59 16.37 -0.56
C HIS A 201 -5.60 15.37 0.00
N PHE A 202 -5.11 14.45 -0.82
CA PHE A 202 -3.91 13.70 -0.47
C PHE A 202 -3.04 13.42 -1.68
N SER A 203 -1.73 13.31 -1.43
CA SER A 203 -0.75 12.88 -2.40
C SER A 203 0.15 11.83 -1.78
N GLN A 204 0.36 10.73 -2.49
CA GLN A 204 1.27 9.67 -2.11
C GLN A 204 2.30 9.47 -3.22
N GLN A 205 3.57 9.36 -2.85
CA GLN A 205 4.67 9.04 -3.76
C GLN A 205 5.38 7.82 -3.21
N ASP A 206 5.38 6.72 -3.96
CA ASP A 206 5.97 5.46 -3.56
C ASP A 206 7.07 5.04 -4.55
N LEU A 207 8.14 4.50 -3.99
CA LEU A 207 9.26 3.89 -4.71
C LEU A 207 9.55 2.55 -4.07
N LEU A 208 9.18 1.48 -4.77
CA LEU A 208 9.53 0.11 -4.41
C LEU A 208 10.69 -0.36 -5.28
N LYS A 209 11.76 -0.84 -4.64
CA LYS A 209 12.92 -1.45 -5.29
C LYS A 209 13.07 -2.86 -4.75
N VAL A 210 13.05 -3.85 -5.64
CA VAL A 210 13.38 -5.24 -5.33
C VAL A 210 14.62 -5.60 -6.15
N GLU A 211 15.76 -5.83 -5.47
CA GLU A 211 17.03 -6.07 -6.16
C GLU A 211 17.01 -7.37 -6.99
N ARG A 212 16.38 -8.41 -6.43
CA ARG A 212 16.23 -9.73 -7.06
C ARG A 212 14.90 -10.36 -6.64
N LEU A 213 14.21 -11.01 -7.56
CA LEU A 213 13.05 -11.87 -7.28
C LEU A 213 13.24 -13.19 -8.05
N GLY A 214 13.47 -14.27 -7.32
CA GLY A 214 13.66 -15.61 -7.86
C GLY A 214 12.42 -16.47 -7.67
N TRP A 215 11.96 -17.12 -8.74
CA TRP A 215 10.92 -18.14 -8.70
C TRP A 215 11.51 -19.46 -9.21
N HIS A 216 11.45 -20.48 -8.36
CA HIS A 216 11.99 -21.80 -8.65
C HIS A 216 10.87 -22.84 -8.51
N GLN A 217 10.69 -23.64 -9.54
CA GLN A 217 9.86 -24.83 -9.54
C GLN A 217 10.55 -25.89 -10.43
N PRO A 218 10.19 -27.20 -10.34
CA PRO A 218 10.98 -28.28 -10.94
C PRO A 218 11.39 -28.11 -12.41
N ASP A 219 10.56 -27.46 -13.23
CA ASP A 219 10.79 -27.28 -14.67
C ASP A 219 10.95 -25.80 -15.09
N LEU A 220 11.02 -24.87 -14.14
CA LEU A 220 11.09 -23.44 -14.44
C LEU A 220 11.83 -22.68 -13.34
N GLU A 221 12.86 -21.97 -13.77
CA GLU A 221 13.62 -21.05 -12.95
C GLU A 221 13.56 -19.66 -13.61
N LEU A 222 13.08 -18.69 -12.84
CA LEU A 222 12.95 -17.30 -13.26
C LEU A 222 13.65 -16.42 -12.24
N GLU A 223 14.58 -15.59 -12.70
CA GLU A 223 15.23 -14.58 -11.87
C GLU A 223 14.98 -13.18 -12.46
N ALA A 224 14.17 -12.39 -11.79
CA ALA A 224 14.00 -10.96 -12.10
C ALA A 224 15.03 -10.15 -11.30
N HIS A 225 15.67 -9.19 -11.96
CA HIS A 225 16.64 -8.27 -11.36
C HIS A 225 16.20 -6.83 -11.59
N GLY A 226 16.50 -5.98 -10.61
CA GLY A 226 16.30 -4.53 -10.73
C GLY A 226 14.84 -4.16 -10.98
N LEU A 227 13.92 -4.76 -10.23
CA LEU A 227 12.51 -4.40 -10.30
C LEU A 227 12.31 -3.08 -9.55
N VAL A 228 11.90 -2.04 -10.24
CA VAL A 228 11.62 -0.73 -9.65
C VAL A 228 10.21 -0.30 -10.03
N LEU A 229 9.38 -0.05 -9.03
CA LEU A 229 8.04 0.50 -9.20
C LEU A 229 8.00 1.90 -8.59
N HIS A 230 7.80 2.90 -9.44
CA HIS A 230 7.37 4.22 -9.01
C HIS A 230 5.85 4.32 -9.09
N SER A 231 5.22 4.85 -8.05
CA SER A 231 3.81 5.17 -8.06
C SER A 231 3.58 6.56 -7.49
N ARG A 232 2.65 7.30 -8.09
CA ARG A 232 2.20 8.60 -7.60
C ARG A 232 0.68 8.62 -7.62
N THR A 233 0.10 8.71 -6.43
CA THR A 233 -1.34 8.86 -6.25
C THR A 233 -1.66 10.28 -5.82
N VAL A 234 -2.65 10.91 -6.45
CA VAL A 234 -3.14 12.24 -6.09
C VAL A 234 -4.66 12.20 -6.06
N LEU A 235 -5.24 12.56 -4.92
CA LEU A 235 -6.66 12.88 -4.80
C LEU A 235 -6.80 14.40 -4.69
N ASP A 236 -7.43 15.00 -5.69
CA ASP A 236 -7.78 16.43 -5.67
C ASP A 236 -9.27 16.66 -5.40
N GLU A 237 -9.79 17.85 -5.73
CA GLU A 237 -11.21 18.18 -5.53
C GLU A 237 -12.13 17.34 -6.43
N GLN A 238 -11.66 16.94 -7.62
CA GLN A 238 -12.46 16.37 -8.70
C GLN A 238 -12.23 14.87 -8.86
N GLU A 239 -10.97 14.45 -8.88
CA GLU A 239 -10.60 13.08 -9.24
C GLU A 239 -9.46 12.49 -8.39
N LEU A 240 -9.42 11.16 -8.37
CA LEU A 240 -8.24 10.38 -8.01
C LEU A 240 -7.46 10.04 -9.28
N ARG A 241 -6.16 10.33 -9.26
CA ARG A 241 -5.18 9.94 -10.28
C ARG A 241 -4.12 9.03 -9.68
N VAL A 242 -3.74 7.99 -10.41
CA VAL A 242 -2.67 7.05 -10.06
C VAL A 242 -1.75 6.89 -11.26
N GLU A 243 -0.57 7.49 -11.20
CA GLU A 243 0.50 7.28 -12.16
C GLU A 243 1.41 6.15 -11.65
N SER A 244 1.81 5.22 -12.50
CA SER A 244 2.69 4.12 -12.13
C SER A 244 3.68 3.80 -13.24
N GLU A 245 4.95 3.66 -12.91
CA GLU A 245 6.00 3.22 -13.81
C GLU A 245 6.73 2.02 -13.20
N LEU A 246 6.69 0.90 -13.92
CA LEU A 246 7.41 -0.32 -13.58
C LEU A 246 8.59 -0.48 -14.54
N THR A 247 9.80 -0.59 -14.01
CA THR A 247 11.00 -0.96 -14.77
C THR A 247 11.53 -2.30 -14.30
N LEU A 248 12.04 -3.07 -15.24
CA LEU A 248 12.64 -4.38 -15.03
C LEU A 248 13.96 -4.41 -15.81
N ASP A 249 15.08 -4.46 -15.10
CA ASP A 249 16.40 -4.49 -15.75
C ASP A 249 16.56 -5.75 -16.60
N ARG A 250 16.19 -6.90 -16.04
CA ARG A 250 16.17 -8.19 -16.75
C ARG A 250 15.41 -9.24 -15.96
N LEU A 251 14.74 -10.11 -16.69
CA LEU A 251 14.22 -11.41 -16.28
C LEU A 251 15.05 -12.46 -16.99
N VAL A 252 15.63 -13.37 -16.23
CA VAL A 252 16.50 -14.43 -16.71
C VAL A 252 15.80 -15.78 -16.51
N THR A 253 15.95 -16.65 -17.49
CA THR A 253 15.58 -18.07 -17.38
C THR A 253 16.63 -18.90 -18.10
N ALA A 254 17.04 -20.04 -17.53
CA ALA A 254 18.09 -20.90 -18.11
C ALA A 254 19.34 -20.11 -18.55
N GLU A 255 19.82 -19.18 -17.71
CA GLU A 255 20.98 -18.31 -17.96
C GLU A 255 20.85 -17.34 -19.16
N GLN A 256 19.64 -17.17 -19.71
CA GLN A 256 19.36 -16.27 -20.82
C GLN A 256 18.36 -15.18 -20.43
N VAL A 257 18.56 -13.97 -20.96
CA VAL A 257 17.64 -12.85 -20.73
C VAL A 257 16.35 -13.09 -21.51
N LEU A 258 15.28 -13.38 -20.77
CA LEU A 258 13.93 -13.58 -21.28
C LEU A 258 13.25 -12.25 -21.59
N LEU A 259 13.35 -11.26 -20.69
CA LEU A 259 12.60 -10.01 -20.80
C LEU A 259 13.33 -8.87 -20.08
N ALA A 260 13.33 -7.67 -20.64
CA ALA A 260 13.73 -6.44 -19.96
C ALA A 260 12.84 -5.30 -20.44
N GLY A 261 12.70 -4.22 -19.66
CA GLY A 261 11.99 -3.06 -20.15
C GLY A 261 11.27 -2.23 -19.11
N ARG A 262 10.30 -1.45 -19.59
CA ARG A 262 9.47 -0.57 -18.77
C ARG A 262 8.02 -0.52 -19.23
N VAL A 263 7.13 -0.28 -18.29
CA VAL A 263 5.70 -0.05 -18.51
C VAL A 263 5.27 1.16 -17.68
N ALA A 264 4.67 2.16 -18.32
CA ALA A 264 4.15 3.38 -17.69
C ALA A 264 2.65 3.49 -17.93
N LEU A 265 1.89 3.64 -16.84
CA LEU A 265 0.43 3.65 -16.80
C LEU A 265 -0.08 4.85 -16.00
N GLU A 266 -1.23 5.40 -16.36
CA GLU A 266 -1.96 6.38 -15.56
C GLU A 266 -3.44 5.98 -15.50
N LEU A 267 -3.98 5.79 -14.29
CA LEU A 267 -5.41 5.73 -14.05
C LEU A 267 -5.90 7.12 -13.63
N SER A 268 -6.88 7.67 -14.34
CA SER A 268 -7.48 8.98 -14.06
C SER A 268 -9.01 8.93 -14.11
N ARG A 269 -9.66 10.05 -13.77
CA ARG A 269 -11.11 10.24 -13.79
C ARG A 269 -11.91 9.31 -12.89
N VAL A 270 -11.31 8.92 -11.77
CA VAL A 270 -12.03 8.25 -10.69
C VAL A 270 -12.64 9.32 -9.81
N ASN A 271 -13.96 9.35 -9.68
CA ASN A 271 -14.66 10.44 -9.01
C ASN A 271 -14.26 10.58 -7.53
N ALA A 272 -13.75 11.76 -7.15
CA ALA A 272 -13.23 12.01 -5.81
C ALA A 272 -14.32 12.04 -4.73
N ASP A 273 -15.47 12.64 -5.00
CA ASP A 273 -16.55 12.77 -4.01
C ASP A 273 -17.21 11.43 -3.69
N ALA A 274 -17.34 10.56 -4.69
CA ALA A 274 -17.79 9.19 -4.53
C ALA A 274 -16.78 8.40 -3.66
N LEU A 275 -15.48 8.53 -3.91
CA LEU A 275 -14.44 7.92 -3.09
C LEU A 275 -14.49 8.40 -1.63
N ARG A 276 -14.58 9.73 -1.41
CA ARG A 276 -14.75 10.30 -0.07
C ARG A 276 -15.99 9.74 0.63
N SER A 277 -17.08 9.56 -0.11
CA SER A 277 -18.34 9.00 0.42
C SER A 277 -18.18 7.52 0.80
N VAL A 278 -17.49 6.71 -0.02
CA VAL A 278 -17.13 5.33 0.33
C VAL A 278 -16.32 5.30 1.63
N LEU A 279 -15.27 6.12 1.72
CA LEU A 279 -14.42 6.21 2.91
C LEU A 279 -15.23 6.65 4.15
N ALA A 280 -16.18 7.58 3.99
CA ALA A 280 -17.04 8.03 5.07
C ALA A 280 -18.01 6.93 5.55
N VAL A 281 -18.59 6.15 4.65
CA VAL A 281 -19.46 5.01 5.00
C VAL A 281 -18.65 3.89 5.64
N LEU A 282 -17.47 3.58 5.10
CA LEU A 282 -16.54 2.63 5.72
C LEU A 282 -16.15 3.08 7.13
N ARG A 283 -15.88 4.37 7.33
CA ARG A 283 -15.60 4.95 8.65
C ARG A 283 -16.77 4.84 9.62
N ASP A 284 -17.99 5.13 9.17
CA ASP A 284 -19.18 5.03 10.02
C ASP A 284 -19.48 3.57 10.38
N GLU A 285 -19.29 2.63 9.45
CA GLU A 285 -19.42 1.21 9.75
C GLU A 285 -18.35 0.73 10.74
N ALA A 286 -17.11 1.15 10.49
CA ALA A 286 -16.00 0.96 11.41
C ALA A 286 -16.35 1.45 12.82
N ALA A 287 -17.00 2.61 12.96
CA ALA A 287 -17.37 3.17 14.27
C ALA A 287 -18.39 2.31 15.04
N ARG A 288 -19.24 1.56 14.35
CA ARG A 288 -20.25 0.68 14.96
C ARG A 288 -19.66 -0.64 15.46
N GLY A 289 -18.51 -1.06 14.93
CA GLY A 289 -17.74 -2.20 15.43
C GLY A 289 -18.39 -3.57 15.23
N ASP A 290 -19.34 -3.67 14.29
CA ASP A 290 -20.11 -4.89 14.04
C ASP A 290 -19.37 -5.77 13.03
N ALA A 291 -18.33 -6.46 13.49
CA ALA A 291 -17.45 -7.32 12.67
C ALA A 291 -18.16 -8.58 12.11
N ALA A 292 -19.45 -8.75 12.39
CA ALA A 292 -20.27 -9.88 11.98
C ALA A 292 -21.16 -9.62 10.76
N GLN A 293 -21.15 -8.42 10.17
CA GLN A 293 -21.91 -8.16 8.95
C GLN A 293 -21.42 -9.02 7.78
N ASP A 294 -22.37 -9.62 7.07
CA ASP A 294 -22.11 -10.32 5.81
C ASP A 294 -21.52 -9.31 4.81
N GLY A 295 -20.35 -9.63 4.25
CA GLY A 295 -19.66 -8.76 3.30
C GLY A 295 -20.52 -8.37 2.10
N ARG A 296 -21.56 -9.16 1.79
CA ARG A 296 -22.57 -8.86 0.77
C ARG A 296 -23.47 -7.68 1.14
N GLU A 297 -23.89 -7.55 2.40
CA GLU A 297 -24.72 -6.43 2.86
C GLU A 297 -23.94 -5.11 2.84
N LEU A 298 -22.67 -5.15 3.27
CA LEU A 298 -21.77 -4.01 3.18
C LEU A 298 -21.53 -3.60 1.73
N LEU A 299 -21.28 -4.57 0.84
CA LEU A 299 -21.09 -4.32 -0.58
C LEU A 299 -22.34 -3.68 -1.20
N ALA A 300 -23.53 -4.23 -0.96
CA ALA A 300 -24.79 -3.69 -1.48
C ALA A 300 -25.05 -2.24 -1.02
N ARG A 301 -24.60 -1.90 0.20
CA ARG A 301 -24.72 -0.52 0.72
C ARG A 301 -23.71 0.45 0.11
N LEU A 302 -22.49 -0.03 -0.18
CA LEU A 302 -21.42 0.76 -0.80
C LEU A 302 -21.55 0.85 -2.32
N GLU A 303 -22.28 -0.07 -2.94
CA GLU A 303 -22.45 -0.21 -4.38
C GLU A 303 -22.83 1.10 -5.09
N PRO A 304 -23.78 1.92 -4.59
CA PRO A 304 -24.09 3.19 -5.23
C PRO A 304 -22.88 4.14 -5.30
N GLN A 305 -22.09 4.23 -4.22
CA GLN A 305 -20.90 5.09 -4.19
C GLN A 305 -19.75 4.48 -5.00
N LEU A 306 -19.58 3.16 -4.98
CA LEU A 306 -18.57 2.47 -5.80
C LEU A 306 -18.85 2.61 -7.30
N LEU A 307 -20.11 2.52 -7.72
CA LEU A 307 -20.51 2.80 -9.10
C LEU A 307 -20.34 4.28 -9.44
N ALA A 308 -20.67 5.20 -8.52
CA ALA A 308 -20.45 6.63 -8.71
C ALA A 308 -18.96 7.00 -8.89
N MET A 309 -18.01 6.20 -8.37
CA MET A 309 -16.59 6.39 -8.67
C MET A 309 -16.27 6.28 -10.17
N LEU A 310 -17.12 5.58 -10.93
CA LEU A 310 -16.97 5.35 -12.36
C LEU A 310 -17.75 6.36 -13.22
N GLN A 311 -18.47 7.31 -12.62
CA GLN A 311 -19.38 8.20 -13.34
C GLN A 311 -18.68 9.13 -14.34
N ASP A 312 -17.44 9.51 -14.05
CA ASP A 312 -16.63 10.40 -14.88
C ASP A 312 -15.85 9.66 -15.98
N SER A 313 -16.21 8.40 -16.23
CA SER A 313 -15.56 7.52 -17.20
C SER A 313 -14.06 7.37 -16.93
N PRO A 314 -13.69 6.56 -15.91
CA PRO A 314 -12.30 6.26 -15.60
C PRO A 314 -11.53 5.84 -16.84
N ARG A 315 -10.30 6.34 -16.92
CA ARG A 315 -9.41 6.16 -18.06
C ARG A 315 -8.07 5.63 -17.58
N LEU A 316 -7.64 4.53 -18.18
CA LEU A 316 -6.32 3.95 -18.03
C LEU A 316 -5.50 4.29 -19.28
N ASP A 317 -4.62 5.27 -19.17
CA ASP A 317 -3.66 5.62 -20.20
C ASP A 317 -2.42 4.73 -20.08
N ILE A 318 -2.01 4.15 -21.19
CA ILE A 318 -0.79 3.34 -21.32
C ILE A 318 0.21 4.24 -22.05
N HIS A 319 0.95 5.02 -21.28
CA HIS A 319 1.88 6.03 -21.81
C HIS A 319 3.06 5.42 -22.56
N ALA A 320 3.54 4.27 -22.09
CA ALA A 320 4.60 3.53 -22.76
C ALA A 320 4.65 2.08 -22.30
N ILE A 321 4.74 1.18 -23.26
CA ILE A 321 5.25 -0.18 -23.12
C ILE A 321 6.52 -0.21 -23.94
N ALA A 322 7.64 -0.59 -23.35
CA ALA A 322 8.89 -0.83 -24.05
C ALA A 322 9.53 -2.07 -23.43
N LEU A 323 9.25 -3.22 -24.03
CA LEU A 323 9.69 -4.53 -23.59
C LEU A 323 10.58 -5.15 -24.66
N ASP A 324 11.72 -5.68 -24.26
CA ASP A 324 12.65 -6.40 -25.12
C ASP A 324 12.80 -7.83 -24.61
N SER A 325 12.67 -8.79 -25.50
CA SER A 325 12.88 -10.21 -25.24
C SER A 325 13.97 -10.74 -26.18
N PRO A 326 15.25 -10.64 -25.79
CA PRO A 326 16.36 -11.14 -26.58
C PRO A 326 16.25 -12.64 -26.88
N MET A 327 15.80 -13.43 -25.90
CA MET A 327 15.62 -14.88 -26.05
C MET A 327 14.61 -15.24 -27.15
N LEU A 328 13.53 -14.45 -27.30
CA LEU A 328 12.51 -14.66 -28.32
C LEU A 328 12.78 -13.83 -29.59
N GLY A 329 13.75 -12.92 -29.56
CA GLY A 329 13.98 -11.93 -30.62
C GLY A 329 12.79 -11.00 -30.85
N LEU A 330 12.04 -10.67 -29.78
CA LEU A 330 10.84 -9.85 -29.83
C LEU A 330 11.08 -8.51 -29.13
N ASP A 331 10.73 -7.41 -29.79
CA ASP A 331 10.60 -6.08 -29.19
C ASP A 331 9.13 -5.67 -29.23
N ALA A 332 8.62 -5.20 -28.11
CA ALA A 332 7.27 -4.71 -27.96
C ALA A 332 7.28 -3.26 -27.50
N ARG A 333 6.90 -2.36 -28.40
CA ARG A 333 6.72 -0.94 -28.14
C ARG A 333 5.29 -0.56 -28.38
N GLY A 334 4.65 0.08 -27.43
CA GLY A 334 3.28 0.47 -27.61
C GLY A 334 2.79 1.52 -26.63
N ASP A 335 1.67 2.11 -26.99
CA ASP A 335 0.93 3.08 -26.20
C ASP A 335 -0.55 2.97 -26.57
N GLY A 336 -1.39 3.52 -25.72
CA GLY A 336 -2.83 3.45 -25.91
C GLY A 336 -3.62 3.94 -24.71
N ALA A 337 -4.92 3.74 -24.76
CA ALA A 337 -5.81 4.06 -23.67
C ALA A 337 -6.97 3.05 -23.59
N LEU A 338 -7.39 2.76 -22.36
CA LEU A 338 -8.64 2.06 -22.06
C LEU A 338 -9.54 3.02 -21.29
N PHE A 339 -10.81 3.11 -21.66
CA PHE A 339 -11.80 3.93 -20.98
C PHE A 339 -13.06 3.13 -20.66
N PHE A 340 -13.68 3.51 -19.56
CA PHE A 340 -14.92 2.92 -19.08
C PHE A 340 -16.14 3.75 -19.49
N ASP A 341 -17.15 3.13 -20.10
CA ASP A 341 -18.41 3.77 -20.48
C ASP A 341 -19.36 3.88 -19.28
N SER A 342 -19.48 5.10 -18.75
CA SER A 342 -20.28 5.42 -17.57
C SER A 342 -21.78 5.62 -17.85
N ARG A 343 -22.24 5.44 -19.08
CA ARG A 343 -23.68 5.57 -19.37
C ARG A 343 -24.46 4.41 -18.75
N ARG A 344 -25.58 4.67 -18.10
CA ARG A 344 -26.44 3.62 -17.51
C ARG A 344 -25.71 2.76 -16.48
N LEU A 345 -25.03 3.38 -15.50
CA LEU A 345 -24.36 2.66 -14.41
C LEU A 345 -25.34 1.83 -13.58
N GLU A 346 -26.60 2.24 -13.53
CA GLU A 346 -27.69 1.55 -12.83
C GLU A 346 -28.00 0.14 -13.39
N GLU A 347 -27.49 -0.20 -14.58
CA GLU A 347 -27.59 -1.55 -15.16
C GLU A 347 -26.49 -2.50 -14.67
N LEU A 348 -25.48 -1.99 -13.95
CA LEU A 348 -24.37 -2.77 -13.41
C LEU A 348 -24.62 -3.07 -11.95
N SER A 349 -24.17 -4.25 -11.52
CA SER A 349 -24.15 -4.62 -10.12
C SER A 349 -22.81 -5.23 -9.73
N LEU A 350 -22.22 -4.68 -8.67
CA LEU A 350 -21.05 -5.26 -7.99
C LEU A 350 -21.45 -6.45 -7.14
N ALA A 351 -22.64 -6.44 -6.54
CA ALA A 351 -23.14 -7.56 -5.75
C ALA A 351 -23.35 -8.81 -6.63
N ALA A 352 -23.90 -8.64 -7.85
CA ALA A 352 -24.13 -9.73 -8.80
C ALA A 352 -22.84 -10.36 -9.35
N LEU A 353 -21.70 -9.66 -9.32
CA LEU A 353 -20.39 -10.26 -9.66
C LEU A 353 -19.97 -11.36 -8.68
N GLY A 354 -20.47 -11.31 -7.44
CA GLY A 354 -20.20 -12.29 -6.39
C GLY A 354 -21.26 -13.40 -6.27
N ASP A 355 -22.26 -13.42 -7.15
CA ASP A 355 -23.27 -14.47 -7.22
C ASP A 355 -22.91 -15.47 -8.34
N PRO A 356 -22.61 -16.74 -8.03
CA PRO A 356 -22.22 -17.74 -9.04
C PRO A 356 -23.21 -17.88 -10.20
N ASP A 357 -24.51 -17.67 -9.96
CA ASP A 357 -25.55 -17.87 -10.96
C ASP A 357 -25.63 -16.70 -11.96
N GLU A 358 -25.27 -15.48 -11.53
CA GLU A 358 -25.34 -14.27 -12.35
C GLU A 358 -23.98 -13.76 -12.83
N GLN A 359 -22.88 -14.21 -12.19
CA GLN A 359 -21.53 -13.73 -12.37
C GLN A 359 -21.10 -13.66 -13.83
N ALA A 360 -21.33 -14.71 -14.61
CA ALA A 360 -20.91 -14.74 -16.02
C ALA A 360 -21.63 -13.67 -16.86
N SER A 361 -22.93 -13.46 -16.60
CA SER A 361 -23.73 -12.45 -17.30
C SER A 361 -23.34 -11.03 -16.88
N GLU A 362 -23.07 -10.83 -15.59
CA GLU A 362 -22.65 -9.55 -15.03
C GLU A 362 -21.24 -9.18 -15.50
N GLN A 363 -20.28 -10.12 -15.48
CA GLN A 363 -18.95 -9.93 -16.05
C GLN A 363 -19.01 -9.53 -17.53
N ALA A 364 -19.94 -10.11 -18.30
CA ALA A 364 -20.14 -9.70 -19.68
C ALA A 364 -20.67 -8.26 -19.80
N ARG A 365 -21.58 -7.82 -18.91
CA ARG A 365 -22.06 -6.43 -18.84
C ARG A 365 -20.93 -5.45 -18.50
N TRP A 366 -20.12 -5.77 -17.50
CA TRP A 366 -18.95 -4.97 -17.10
C TRP A 366 -17.92 -4.86 -18.23
N ARG A 367 -17.53 -6.00 -18.83
CA ARG A 367 -16.62 -6.01 -19.99
C ARG A 367 -17.19 -5.20 -21.14
N ALA A 368 -18.50 -5.27 -21.39
CA ALA A 368 -19.15 -4.49 -22.45
C ALA A 368 -19.06 -2.96 -22.26
N ARG A 369 -18.67 -2.47 -21.08
CA ARG A 369 -18.40 -1.05 -20.82
C ARG A 369 -16.97 -0.63 -21.13
N LEU A 370 -16.07 -1.57 -21.40
CA LEU A 370 -14.69 -1.27 -21.72
C LEU A 370 -14.54 -0.96 -23.21
N TYR A 371 -13.86 0.13 -23.48
CA TYR A 371 -13.44 0.53 -24.81
C TYR A 371 -12.00 1.00 -24.75
N GLY A 372 -11.29 0.94 -25.86
CA GLY A 372 -9.93 1.41 -25.90
C GLY A 372 -9.26 1.13 -27.22
N ASP A 373 -8.04 1.63 -27.31
CA ASP A 373 -7.16 1.48 -28.44
C ASP A 373 -5.74 1.33 -27.89
N LEU A 374 -5.00 0.38 -28.45
CA LEU A 374 -3.60 0.14 -28.14
C LEU A 374 -2.87 -0.08 -29.46
N THR A 375 -1.79 0.65 -29.68
CA THR A 375 -0.93 0.45 -30.84
C THR A 375 0.34 -0.24 -30.39
N TRP A 376 0.65 -1.39 -31.00
CA TRP A 376 1.99 -1.98 -30.93
C TRP A 376 2.75 -1.60 -32.19
N HIS A 377 3.76 -0.75 -32.02
CA HIS A 377 4.66 -0.26 -33.06
C HIS A 377 5.73 -1.28 -33.41
N GLN A 378 6.11 -1.33 -34.68
CA GLN A 378 7.24 -2.16 -35.17
C GLN A 378 7.10 -3.65 -34.83
N VAL A 379 5.90 -4.20 -35.03
CA VAL A 379 5.59 -5.59 -34.71
C VAL A 379 6.54 -6.56 -35.41
N PRO A 380 7.16 -7.50 -34.67
CA PRO A 380 8.02 -8.51 -35.28
C PRO A 380 7.27 -9.34 -36.33
N LYS A 381 7.93 -9.61 -37.46
CA LYS A 381 7.33 -10.36 -38.58
C LYS A 381 6.76 -11.73 -38.18
N VAL A 382 7.38 -12.38 -37.18
CA VAL A 382 6.90 -13.66 -36.63
C VAL A 382 5.51 -13.52 -35.98
N VAL A 383 5.27 -12.41 -35.28
CA VAL A 383 3.99 -12.10 -34.64
C VAL A 383 2.94 -11.79 -35.70
N ALA A 384 3.29 -10.98 -36.71
CA ALA A 384 2.41 -10.71 -37.85
C ALA A 384 1.99 -12.02 -38.55
N LEU A 385 2.93 -12.95 -38.77
CA LEU A 385 2.65 -14.27 -39.35
C LEU A 385 1.71 -15.11 -38.47
N TRP A 386 1.94 -15.17 -37.15
CA TRP A 386 1.08 -15.91 -36.21
C TRP A 386 -0.35 -15.37 -36.17
N LEU A 387 -0.51 -14.06 -36.33
CA LEU A 387 -1.81 -13.41 -36.38
C LEU A 387 -2.46 -13.48 -37.78
N GLY A 388 -1.80 -14.11 -38.76
CA GLY A 388 -2.30 -14.20 -40.14
C GLY A 388 -2.33 -12.85 -40.87
N LEU A 389 -1.47 -11.92 -40.45
CA LEU A 389 -1.35 -10.58 -41.00
C LEU A 389 -0.25 -10.53 -42.08
N PRO A 390 -0.31 -9.56 -43.01
CA PRO A 390 0.75 -9.32 -43.98
C PRO A 390 2.12 -9.09 -43.31
N LEU A 391 3.20 -9.60 -43.90
CA LEU A 391 4.57 -9.49 -43.32
C LEU A 391 5.14 -8.06 -43.37
N ASP A 392 4.49 -7.15 -44.09
CA ASP A 392 4.76 -5.72 -44.14
C ASP A 392 3.97 -4.93 -43.08
N THR A 393 3.18 -5.60 -42.23
CA THR A 393 2.53 -4.97 -41.08
C THR A 393 3.60 -4.40 -40.14
N GLN A 394 3.66 -3.07 -40.06
CA GLN A 394 4.57 -2.37 -39.15
C GLN A 394 3.92 -2.18 -37.80
N ASP A 395 2.66 -1.73 -37.78
CA ASP A 395 1.95 -1.42 -36.55
C ASP A 395 0.72 -2.32 -36.42
N LEU A 396 0.44 -2.73 -35.19
CA LEU A 396 -0.71 -3.55 -34.83
C LEU A 396 -1.65 -2.71 -33.96
N GLU A 397 -2.79 -2.37 -34.52
CA GLU A 397 -3.87 -1.67 -33.81
C GLU A 397 -4.73 -2.72 -33.10
N VAL A 398 -4.81 -2.60 -31.77
CA VAL A 398 -5.59 -3.46 -30.91
C VAL A 398 -6.72 -2.61 -30.31
N ASP A 399 -7.92 -2.76 -30.85
CA ASP A 399 -9.09 -2.03 -30.36
C ASP A 399 -9.86 -2.89 -29.35
N VAL A 400 -10.31 -2.28 -28.25
CA VAL A 400 -11.33 -2.86 -27.38
C VAL A 400 -12.64 -2.16 -27.68
N VAL A 401 -13.65 -2.91 -28.13
CA VAL A 401 -14.99 -2.37 -28.39
C VAL A 401 -16.01 -3.20 -27.65
N ARG A 402 -16.62 -2.63 -26.61
CA ARG A 402 -17.53 -3.35 -25.71
C ARG A 402 -16.88 -4.61 -25.15
N GLY A 403 -15.65 -4.48 -24.67
CA GLY A 403 -14.88 -5.58 -24.07
C GLY A 403 -14.42 -6.65 -25.05
N ARG A 404 -14.72 -6.52 -26.34
CA ARG A 404 -14.23 -7.42 -27.38
C ARG A 404 -12.99 -6.82 -28.04
N VAL A 405 -11.90 -7.58 -28.00
CA VAL A 405 -10.65 -7.20 -28.62
C VAL A 405 -10.72 -7.44 -30.13
N ARG A 406 -10.26 -6.47 -30.90
CA ARG A 406 -10.12 -6.51 -32.36
C ARG A 406 -8.67 -6.18 -32.69
N ILE A 407 -8.16 -6.78 -33.75
CA ILE A 407 -6.81 -6.56 -34.27
C ILE A 407 -6.93 -6.02 -35.69
N ASN A 408 -6.39 -4.84 -35.95
CA ASN A 408 -6.46 -4.11 -37.23
C ASN A 408 -7.90 -4.09 -37.77
N GLY A 409 -8.85 -3.75 -36.88
CA GLY A 409 -10.29 -3.71 -37.18
C GLY A 409 -10.97 -5.07 -37.35
N ARG A 410 -10.28 -6.21 -37.22
CA ARG A 410 -10.87 -7.56 -37.35
C ARG A 410 -11.10 -8.20 -35.99
N PRO A 411 -12.20 -8.94 -35.76
CA PRO A 411 -12.36 -9.72 -34.54
C PRO A 411 -11.22 -10.75 -34.42
N LEU A 412 -10.85 -11.07 -33.18
CA LEU A 412 -9.86 -12.12 -32.92
C LEU A 412 -10.29 -13.46 -33.55
N PRO A 413 -9.34 -14.27 -34.02
CA PRO A 413 -9.61 -15.65 -34.42
C PRO A 413 -10.26 -16.45 -33.26
N PRO A 414 -11.20 -17.38 -33.53
CA PRO A 414 -11.88 -18.18 -32.51
C PRO A 414 -10.95 -19.01 -31.60
N ALA A 415 -9.72 -19.27 -32.05
CA ALA A 415 -8.70 -19.96 -31.26
C ALA A 415 -8.15 -19.08 -30.13
N LEU A 416 -8.11 -17.75 -30.32
CA LEU A 416 -7.68 -16.76 -29.33
C LEU A 416 -8.83 -16.23 -28.48
N GLU A 417 -10.08 -16.36 -28.94
CA GLU A 417 -11.29 -16.04 -28.14
C GLU A 417 -11.44 -16.93 -26.89
N ARG A 418 -10.87 -18.15 -26.89
CA ARG A 418 -10.93 -19.06 -25.71
C ARG A 418 -10.04 -18.63 -24.53
N LEU A 419 -9.20 -17.61 -24.73
CA LEU A 419 -8.34 -17.03 -23.69
C LEU A 419 -8.97 -15.80 -23.01
N GLN A 420 -10.16 -15.39 -23.44
CA GLN A 420 -10.98 -14.29 -22.88
C GLN A 420 -12.15 -14.81 -22.05
#